data_AF-A0A0M8MCC0-F1
#
_entry.id   AF-A0A0M8MCC0-F1
#
_cell.length_a   1.000
_cell.length_b   1.000
_cell.length_c   1.000
_cell.angle_alpha   90.00
_cell.angle_beta   90.00
_cell.angle_gamma   90.00
#
_symmetry.space_group_name_H-M   'P 1'
#
loop_
_entity.id
_entity.type
_entity.pdbx_description
1 polymer ?
#
loop_
_entity_poly.entity_id
_entity_poly.type
_entity_poly.pdbx_seq_one_letter_code
_entity_poly.pdbx_strand_id
1 'polypeptide(L)'
;MNLDKALQVLEALASGCSPKTGEIVADESILNERDVIRALQVAIELLKKETFISKSNIDIQSEEIEYVTNVFREKSISLTINNLVGFFLGTKKFKDSTIIKNSFYKKYSDVYTQGQLIDFFSEYLGENGLGKNKDEAYREIDFFQKERFNRLTENAINQLKEKINEIGVLKTENLSEYVQNSRKNYARAYESWSEKEKELLSKALKYTNDLDLLSECFQRGKGSIESLGQKLIYESLNDKVIN
;
A
#
# COMPACT_ATOMS: atom_id res chain seq x y z
N MET A 1 16.51 25.25 26.96
CA MET A 1 15.18 24.73 26.62
C MET A 1 15.40 23.41 25.89
N ASN A 2 14.71 22.31 26.25
CA ASN A 2 14.82 21.04 25.51
C ASN A 2 13.84 21.03 24.33
N LEU A 3 14.01 20.09 23.41
CA LEU A 3 13.25 20.01 22.17
C LEU A 3 11.75 19.80 22.42
N ASP A 4 11.37 18.96 23.38
CA ASP A 4 9.96 18.76 23.76
C ASP A 4 9.31 20.06 24.25
N LYS A 5 10.02 20.84 25.06
CA LYS A 5 9.53 22.14 25.55
C LYS A 5 9.51 23.19 24.44
N ALA A 6 10.41 23.10 23.46
CA ALA A 6 10.36 23.95 22.27
C ALA A 6 9.12 23.66 21.41
N LEU A 7 8.83 22.38 21.16
CA LEU A 7 7.65 21.94 20.43
C LEU A 7 6.36 22.38 21.13
N GLN A 8 6.25 22.18 22.44
CA GLN A 8 5.07 22.62 23.21
C GLN A 8 4.84 24.13 23.10
N VAL A 9 5.91 24.92 23.13
CA VAL A 9 5.83 26.38 22.98
C VAL A 9 5.34 26.75 21.58
N LEU A 10 5.90 26.13 20.53
CA LEU A 10 5.53 26.40 19.14
C LEU A 10 4.09 25.96 18.83
N GLU A 11 3.66 24.81 19.34
CA GLU A 11 2.30 24.29 19.17
C GLU A 11 1.26 25.18 19.85
N ALA A 12 1.55 25.66 21.06
CA ALA A 12 0.69 26.62 21.76
C ALA A 12 0.54 27.92 20.96
N LEU A 13 1.66 28.47 20.46
CA LEU A 13 1.65 29.69 19.66
C LEU A 13 0.91 29.52 18.32
N ALA A 14 1.14 28.40 17.61
CA ALA A 14 0.45 28.09 16.35
C ALA A 14 -1.05 27.86 16.55
N SER A 15 -1.47 27.50 17.77
CA SER A 15 -2.86 27.33 18.16
C SER A 15 -3.51 28.64 18.68
N GLY A 16 -2.78 29.76 18.64
CA GLY A 16 -3.28 31.05 19.12
C GLY A 16 -3.33 31.16 20.65
N CYS A 17 -2.50 30.39 21.37
CA CYS A 17 -2.49 30.34 22.83
C CYS A 17 -1.13 30.77 23.42
N SER A 18 -1.19 31.42 24.59
CA SER A 18 0.01 31.73 25.39
C SER A 18 0.65 30.44 25.88
N PRO A 19 1.93 30.15 25.56
CA PRO A 19 2.62 28.94 26.00
C PRO A 19 2.91 28.90 27.51
N LYS A 20 2.73 30.03 28.21
CA LYS A 20 2.99 30.16 29.64
C LYS A 20 1.71 30.10 30.49
N THR A 21 0.62 30.68 30.00
CA THR A 21 -0.64 30.81 30.75
C THR A 21 -1.78 29.97 30.17
N GLY A 22 -1.67 29.54 28.91
CA GLY A 22 -2.74 28.83 28.19
C GLY A 22 -3.89 29.73 27.72
N GLU A 23 -3.82 31.03 27.97
CA GLU A 23 -4.84 31.99 27.55
C GLU A 23 -4.83 32.19 26.03
N ILE A 24 -6.00 32.40 25.46
CA ILE A 24 -6.17 32.71 24.04
C ILE A 24 -5.59 34.09 23.77
N VAL A 25 -4.75 34.18 22.75
CA VAL A 25 -4.14 35.42 22.28
C VAL A 25 -5.19 36.19 21.48
N ALA A 26 -5.27 37.50 21.72
CA ALA A 26 -6.22 38.38 21.03
C ALA A 26 -6.10 38.29 19.50
N ASP A 27 -7.24 38.37 18.80
CA ASP A 27 -7.34 38.15 17.36
C ASP A 27 -6.48 39.13 16.54
N GLU A 28 -6.29 40.36 17.02
CA GLU A 28 -5.41 41.37 16.39
C GLU A 28 -3.90 41.14 16.60
N SER A 29 -3.50 40.07 17.30
CA SER A 29 -2.10 39.75 17.52
C SER A 29 -1.42 39.26 16.24
N ILE A 30 -0.17 39.69 16.05
CA ILE A 30 0.71 39.20 14.98
C ILE A 30 0.86 37.67 14.98
N LEU A 31 0.64 37.01 16.12
CA LEU A 31 0.72 35.55 16.24
C LEU A 31 -0.44 34.84 15.53
N ASN A 32 -1.57 35.52 15.36
CA ASN A 32 -2.75 35.01 14.67
C ASN A 32 -2.74 35.32 13.17
N GLU A 33 -1.72 36.02 12.66
CA GLU A 33 -1.55 36.21 11.23
C GLU A 33 -1.31 34.87 10.53
N ARG A 34 -2.02 34.67 9.42
CA ARG A 34 -2.02 33.40 8.69
C ARG A 34 -0.61 32.93 8.28
N ASP A 35 0.26 33.86 7.88
CA ASP A 35 1.62 33.52 7.45
C ASP A 35 2.54 33.18 8.63
N VAL A 36 2.30 33.78 9.79
CA VAL A 36 3.01 33.44 11.04
C VAL A 36 2.60 32.05 11.53
N ILE A 37 1.30 31.74 11.54
CA ILE A 37 0.81 30.39 11.89
C ILE A 37 1.42 29.33 10.95
N ARG A 38 1.45 29.59 9.64
CA ARG A 38 2.07 28.68 8.67
C ARG A 38 3.56 28.50 8.91
N ALA A 39 4.29 29.58 9.17
CA ALA A 39 5.72 29.49 9.47
C ALA A 39 5.99 28.65 10.74
N LEU A 40 5.17 28.80 11.78
CA LEU A 40 5.24 28.00 13.00
C LEU A 40 4.92 26.53 12.74
N GLN A 41 3.89 26.24 11.93
CA GLN A 41 3.54 24.86 11.54
C GLN A 41 4.68 24.18 10.77
N VAL A 42 5.30 24.87 9.81
CA VAL A 42 6.48 24.35 9.09
C VAL A 42 7.65 24.07 10.04
N ALA A 43 7.90 24.97 11.00
CA ALA A 43 8.95 24.75 12.00
C ALA A 43 8.66 23.53 12.90
N ILE A 44 7.40 23.33 13.32
CA ILE A 44 6.97 22.15 14.08
C ILE A 44 7.20 20.87 13.27
N GLU A 45 6.83 20.86 11.99
CA GLU A 45 7.03 19.70 11.12
C GLU A 45 8.51 19.34 10.95
N LEU A 46 9.37 20.34 10.71
CA LEU A 46 10.82 20.12 10.56
C LEU A 46 11.44 19.59 11.86
N LEU A 47 11.07 20.17 13.01
CA LEU A 47 11.58 19.72 14.31
C LEU A 47 11.06 18.33 14.68
N LYS A 48 9.80 17.99 14.33
CA LYS A 48 9.27 16.63 14.49
C LYS A 48 10.00 15.64 13.59
N LYS A 49 10.34 16.03 12.36
CA LYS A 49 11.16 15.22 11.46
C LYS A 49 12.56 14.95 12.05
N GLU A 50 13.21 15.96 12.63
CA GLU A 50 14.47 15.77 13.36
C GLU A 50 14.33 14.88 14.61
N THR A 51 13.22 14.98 15.38
CA THR A 51 12.98 14.05 16.49
C THR A 51 12.81 12.60 16.04
N PHE A 52 12.23 12.39 14.86
CA PHE A 52 12.06 11.07 14.27
C PHE A 52 13.42 10.47 13.83
N ILE A 53 14.22 11.26 13.11
CA ILE A 53 15.60 10.91 12.70
C ILE A 53 16.47 10.59 13.93
N SER A 54 16.31 11.31 15.04
CA SER A 54 17.05 11.06 16.28
C SER A 54 16.59 9.82 17.07
N LYS A 55 15.39 9.28 16.78
CA LYS A 55 14.85 8.08 17.45
C LYS A 55 15.14 6.77 16.71
N SER A 56 15.42 6.80 15.42
CA SER A 56 15.97 5.66 14.66
C SER A 56 17.50 5.74 14.63
N ASN A 57 18.15 5.48 15.76
CA ASN A 57 19.61 5.32 15.84
C ASN A 57 20.07 3.99 15.21
N ILE A 58 19.47 3.62 14.07
CA ILE A 58 19.72 2.39 13.33
C ILE A 58 20.74 2.70 12.26
N ASP A 59 21.95 2.23 12.50
CA ASP A 59 23.07 2.27 11.57
C ASP A 59 23.08 0.99 10.73
N ILE A 60 22.31 1.02 9.63
CA ILE A 60 22.38 0.03 8.55
C ILE A 60 22.75 0.77 7.28
N GLN A 61 23.89 0.42 6.71
CA GLN A 61 24.44 1.06 5.53
C GLN A 61 23.59 0.69 4.30
N SER A 62 23.30 1.67 3.44
CA SER A 62 22.45 1.49 2.25
C SER A 62 22.98 0.42 1.30
N GLU A 63 24.30 0.32 1.18
CA GLU A 63 25.00 -0.66 0.33
C GLU A 63 24.68 -2.11 0.76
N GLU A 64 24.48 -2.33 2.05
CA GLU A 64 24.10 -3.65 2.57
C GLU A 64 22.67 -4.01 2.17
N ILE A 65 21.77 -3.03 2.21
CA ILE A 65 20.37 -3.20 1.83
C ILE A 65 20.26 -3.44 0.33
N GLU A 66 21.03 -2.71 -0.49
CA GLU A 66 21.10 -2.92 -1.94
C GLU A 66 21.64 -4.30 -2.29
N TYR A 67 22.71 -4.74 -1.62
CA TYR A 67 23.26 -6.07 -1.82
C TYR A 67 22.25 -7.17 -1.47
N VAL A 68 21.60 -7.08 -0.31
CA VAL A 68 20.56 -8.05 0.10
C VAL A 68 19.37 -8.03 -0.87
N THR A 69 19.00 -6.86 -1.38
CA THR A 69 17.94 -6.73 -2.40
C THR A 69 18.29 -7.49 -3.69
N ASN A 70 19.54 -7.41 -4.14
CA ASN A 70 20.00 -8.19 -5.30
C ASN A 70 19.99 -9.70 -5.02
N VAL A 71 20.41 -10.12 -3.83
CA VAL A 71 20.36 -11.53 -3.41
C VAL A 71 18.92 -12.05 -3.36
N PHE A 72 17.96 -11.24 -2.89
CA PHE A 72 16.54 -11.60 -2.91
C PHE A 72 16.04 -11.79 -4.33
N ARG A 73 16.42 -10.90 -5.26
CA ARG A 73 16.07 -11.00 -6.68
C ARG A 73 16.61 -12.28 -7.32
N GLU A 74 17.88 -12.61 -7.09
CA GLU A 74 18.51 -13.82 -7.62
C GLU A 74 17.85 -15.11 -7.11
N LYS A 75 17.33 -15.08 -5.87
CA LYS A 75 16.65 -16.24 -5.25
C LYS A 75 15.14 -16.20 -5.37
N SER A 76 14.57 -15.29 -6.18
CA SER A 76 13.13 -15.11 -6.36
C SER A 76 12.36 -14.90 -5.05
N ILE A 77 12.98 -14.23 -4.08
CA ILE A 77 12.36 -13.82 -2.81
C ILE A 77 11.79 -12.42 -2.99
N SER A 78 10.55 -12.20 -2.53
CA SER A 78 9.92 -10.88 -2.61
C SER A 78 10.63 -9.85 -1.72
N LEU A 79 10.79 -8.62 -2.23
CA LEU A 79 11.34 -7.52 -1.43
C LEU A 79 10.22 -6.91 -0.58
N THR A 80 10.11 -7.36 0.66
CA THR A 80 9.12 -6.84 1.63
C THR A 80 9.81 -6.48 2.94
N ILE A 81 9.23 -5.54 3.70
CA ILE A 81 9.70 -5.16 5.05
C ILE A 81 9.91 -6.42 5.89
N ASN A 82 8.91 -7.31 5.92
CA ASN A 82 8.97 -8.57 6.69
C ASN A 82 10.10 -9.51 6.24
N ASN A 83 10.44 -9.53 4.95
CA ASN A 83 11.55 -10.35 4.47
C ASN A 83 12.91 -9.74 4.83
N LEU A 84 13.07 -8.43 4.71
CA LEU A 84 14.30 -7.73 5.12
C LEU A 84 14.53 -7.87 6.63
N VAL A 85 13.52 -7.54 7.44
CA VAL A 85 13.54 -7.71 8.90
C VAL A 85 13.86 -9.16 9.26
N GLY A 86 13.13 -10.11 8.65
CA GLY A 86 13.31 -11.52 8.92
C GLY A 86 14.71 -12.04 8.57
N PHE A 87 15.33 -11.47 7.53
CA PHE A 87 16.66 -11.85 7.06
C PHE A 87 17.76 -11.31 7.97
N PHE A 88 17.70 -10.01 8.29
CA PHE A 88 18.68 -9.36 9.17
C PHE A 88 18.61 -9.84 10.63
N LEU A 89 17.43 -10.31 11.09
CA LEU A 89 17.27 -10.94 12.40
C LEU A 89 17.53 -12.45 12.41
N GLY A 90 17.70 -13.08 11.25
CA GLY A 90 17.97 -14.52 11.18
C GLY A 90 16.77 -15.41 11.54
N THR A 91 15.56 -15.00 11.17
CA THR A 91 14.33 -15.73 11.48
C THR A 91 14.26 -17.09 10.78
N LYS A 92 13.55 -18.05 11.39
CA LYS A 92 13.38 -19.43 10.86
C LYS A 92 12.74 -19.48 9.47
N LYS A 93 12.14 -18.40 8.98
CA LYS A 93 11.56 -18.27 7.65
C LYS A 93 12.53 -18.63 6.53
N PHE A 94 13.83 -18.39 6.75
CA PHE A 94 14.88 -18.64 5.76
C PHE A 94 15.65 -19.95 6.00
N LYS A 95 15.30 -20.74 7.02
CA LYS A 95 16.07 -21.89 7.50
C LYS A 95 16.42 -22.91 6.41
N ASP A 96 15.52 -23.13 5.46
CA ASP A 96 15.69 -24.11 4.39
C ASP A 96 16.22 -23.49 3.08
N SER A 97 16.61 -22.21 3.11
CA SER A 97 17.10 -21.49 1.94
C SER A 97 18.62 -21.34 1.95
N THR A 98 19.23 -21.31 0.77
CA THR A 98 20.67 -21.06 0.62
C THR A 98 21.09 -19.64 1.01
N ILE A 99 20.12 -18.77 1.30
CA ILE A 99 20.38 -17.38 1.71
C ILE A 99 20.98 -17.27 3.11
N ILE A 100 20.83 -18.29 3.96
CA ILE A 100 21.40 -18.27 5.32
C ILE A 100 22.94 -18.25 5.32
N LYS A 101 23.56 -18.59 4.19
CA LYS A 101 25.03 -18.54 4.00
C LYS A 101 25.53 -17.12 3.73
N ASN A 102 24.63 -16.17 3.50
CA ASN A 102 24.97 -14.78 3.25
C ASN A 102 25.54 -14.13 4.52
N SER A 103 26.60 -13.31 4.38
CA SER A 103 27.27 -12.66 5.50
C SER A 103 26.40 -11.67 6.28
N PHE A 104 25.32 -11.18 5.67
CA PHE A 104 24.37 -10.27 6.32
C PHE A 104 23.19 -10.99 6.99
N TYR A 105 23.03 -12.29 6.76
CA TYR A 105 21.99 -13.05 7.44
C TYR A 105 22.25 -13.05 8.95
N LYS A 106 21.22 -12.71 9.74
CA LYS A 106 21.30 -12.60 11.20
C LYS A 106 22.25 -11.47 11.73
N LYS A 107 22.84 -10.64 10.86
CA LYS A 107 23.83 -9.62 11.25
C LYS A 107 23.37 -8.70 12.39
N TYR A 108 22.09 -8.35 12.43
CA TYR A 108 21.56 -7.38 13.41
C TYR A 108 20.71 -8.01 14.51
N SER A 109 20.70 -9.34 14.63
CA SER A 109 19.85 -10.06 15.58
C SER A 109 20.07 -9.70 17.05
N ASP A 110 21.27 -9.28 17.41
CA ASP A 110 21.65 -8.89 18.78
C ASP A 110 21.74 -7.35 18.95
N VAL A 111 21.43 -6.59 17.89
CA VAL A 111 21.64 -5.13 17.84
C VAL A 111 20.31 -4.39 17.83
N TYR A 112 19.35 -4.85 17.02
CA TYR A 112 18.07 -4.18 16.83
C TYR A 112 16.89 -5.11 17.12
N THR A 113 15.82 -4.53 17.66
CA THR A 113 14.55 -5.24 17.80
C THR A 113 13.80 -5.30 16.48
N GLN A 114 12.82 -6.21 16.39
CA GLN A 114 11.95 -6.33 15.22
C GLN A 114 11.19 -5.03 14.93
N GLY A 115 10.67 -4.35 15.97
CA GLY A 115 9.95 -3.09 15.80
C GLY A 115 10.82 -1.99 15.20
N GLN A 116 12.03 -1.82 15.74
CA GLN A 116 13.02 -0.86 15.23
C GLN A 116 13.34 -1.08 13.75
N LEU A 117 13.57 -2.34 13.33
CA LEU A 117 13.83 -2.65 11.93
C LEU A 117 12.61 -2.45 11.03
N ILE A 118 11.40 -2.73 11.53
CA ILE A 118 10.16 -2.47 10.77
C ILE A 118 10.03 -0.98 10.48
N ASP A 119 10.22 -0.13 11.49
CA ASP A 119 10.11 1.32 11.36
C ASP A 119 11.14 1.85 10.35
N PHE A 120 12.42 1.45 10.52
CA PHE A 120 13.49 1.84 9.62
C PHE A 120 13.27 1.38 8.17
N PHE A 121 12.93 0.10 7.95
CA PHE A 121 12.71 -0.37 6.58
C PHE A 121 11.45 0.20 5.96
N SER A 122 10.43 0.58 6.74
CA SER A 122 9.25 1.27 6.22
C SER A 122 9.62 2.63 5.63
N GLU A 123 10.47 3.38 6.34
CA GLU A 123 10.98 4.68 5.89
C GLU A 123 11.95 4.52 4.72
N TYR A 124 12.99 3.69 4.86
CA TYR A 124 14.01 3.47 3.83
C TYR A 124 13.39 3.05 2.50
N LEU A 125 12.46 2.10 2.52
CA LEU A 125 11.76 1.65 1.33
C LEU A 125 10.89 2.78 0.75
N GLY A 126 10.15 3.50 1.59
CA GLY A 126 9.34 4.65 1.18
C GLY A 126 10.15 5.74 0.48
N GLU A 127 11.29 6.14 1.05
CA GLU A 127 12.16 7.19 0.50
C GLU A 127 12.85 6.78 -0.80
N ASN A 128 13.26 5.51 -0.91
CA ASN A 128 13.94 4.99 -2.10
C ASN A 128 12.96 4.49 -3.18
N GLY A 129 11.65 4.63 -2.98
CA GLY A 129 10.63 4.10 -3.89
C GLY A 129 10.68 2.57 -4.05
N LEU A 130 11.35 1.88 -3.13
CA LEU A 130 11.44 0.42 -3.05
C LEU A 130 10.27 -0.04 -2.17
N GLY A 131 9.57 -1.13 -2.48
CA GLY A 131 8.44 -1.58 -1.65
C GLY A 131 7.09 -0.87 -1.90
N LYS A 132 7.06 0.27 -2.62
CA LYS A 132 5.98 0.47 -3.59
C LYS A 132 6.28 -0.50 -4.71
N ASN A 133 5.51 -1.57 -4.81
CA ASN A 133 5.58 -2.45 -5.96
C ASN A 133 5.52 -1.58 -7.21
N LYS A 134 6.52 -1.66 -8.11
CA LYS A 134 6.34 -1.24 -9.51
C LYS A 134 5.06 -1.89 -10.09
N ASP A 135 4.71 -3.07 -9.56
CA ASP A 135 3.46 -3.78 -9.81
C ASP A 135 2.21 -3.11 -9.24
N GLU A 136 2.24 -2.00 -8.50
CA GLU A 136 1.05 -1.31 -7.95
C GLU A 136 0.80 0.06 -8.57
N ALA A 137 1.59 0.50 -9.55
CA ALA A 137 1.33 1.72 -10.32
C ALA A 137 -0.09 1.71 -10.96
N TYR A 138 -0.65 0.52 -11.19
CA TYR A 138 -2.04 0.39 -11.63
C TYR A 138 -3.05 1.02 -10.66
N ARG A 139 -2.75 1.15 -9.36
CA ARG A 139 -3.67 1.72 -8.37
C ARG A 139 -3.93 3.22 -8.57
N GLU A 140 -3.08 3.89 -9.32
CA GLU A 140 -3.28 5.30 -9.71
C GLU A 140 -4.34 5.45 -10.81
N ILE A 141 -4.77 4.35 -11.44
CA ILE A 141 -5.85 4.37 -12.44
C ILE A 141 -7.17 4.73 -11.78
N ASP A 142 -7.66 5.93 -12.10
CA ASP A 142 -8.90 6.54 -11.58
C ASP A 142 -10.19 6.05 -12.27
N PHE A 143 -10.13 5.01 -13.11
CA PHE A 143 -11.20 4.59 -14.02
C PHE A 143 -12.57 4.38 -13.34
N PHE A 144 -12.59 3.76 -12.15
CA PHE A 144 -13.81 3.51 -11.38
C PHE A 144 -14.25 4.67 -10.49
N GLN A 145 -13.42 5.70 -10.36
CA GLN A 145 -13.73 6.93 -9.63
C GLN A 145 -14.32 8.02 -10.53
N LYS A 146 -14.27 7.83 -11.86
CA LYS A 146 -14.94 8.68 -12.84
C LYS A 146 -16.45 8.55 -12.76
N GLU A 147 -17.15 9.49 -13.40
CA GLU A 147 -18.60 9.40 -13.56
C GLU A 147 -19.01 8.03 -14.11
N ARG A 148 -20.03 7.43 -13.47
CA ARG A 148 -20.52 6.10 -13.82
C ARG A 148 -21.10 6.09 -15.22
N PHE A 149 -20.69 5.14 -16.04
CA PHE A 149 -21.25 4.86 -17.35
C PHE A 149 -21.44 3.36 -17.56
N ASN A 150 -22.49 3.02 -18.30
CA ASN A 150 -22.70 1.68 -18.82
C ASN A 150 -23.27 1.76 -20.24
N ARG A 151 -22.61 1.09 -21.18
CA ARG A 151 -23.00 0.97 -22.59
C ARG A 151 -23.25 -0.50 -22.98
N LEU A 152 -23.23 -1.42 -22.02
CA LEU A 152 -23.61 -2.81 -22.26
C LEU A 152 -25.13 -2.89 -22.43
N THR A 153 -25.58 -3.55 -23.48
CA THR A 153 -26.99 -3.90 -23.67
C THR A 153 -27.38 -5.01 -22.70
N GLU A 154 -28.68 -5.16 -22.41
CA GLU A 154 -29.18 -6.26 -21.58
C GLU A 154 -28.77 -7.63 -22.10
N ASN A 155 -28.80 -7.82 -23.43
CA ASN A 155 -28.35 -9.07 -24.05
C ASN A 155 -26.85 -9.31 -23.81
N ALA A 156 -26.00 -8.27 -23.89
CA ALA A 156 -24.58 -8.39 -23.60
C ALA A 156 -24.31 -8.71 -22.12
N ILE A 157 -25.10 -8.13 -21.21
CA ILE A 157 -25.05 -8.41 -19.77
C ILE A 157 -25.42 -9.88 -19.52
N ASN A 158 -26.49 -10.39 -20.13
CA ASN A 158 -26.92 -11.77 -19.98
C ASN A 158 -25.88 -12.75 -20.53
N GLN A 159 -25.33 -12.50 -21.72
CA GLN A 159 -24.24 -13.31 -22.28
C GLN A 159 -22.98 -13.30 -21.41
N LEU A 160 -22.66 -12.16 -20.77
CA LEU A 160 -21.54 -12.09 -19.85
C LEU A 160 -21.80 -12.97 -18.62
N LYS A 161 -22.99 -12.89 -18.02
CA LYS A 161 -23.39 -13.73 -16.87
C LYS A 161 -23.33 -15.22 -17.23
N GLU A 162 -23.84 -15.62 -18.39
CA GLU A 162 -23.78 -17.00 -18.88
C GLU A 162 -22.34 -17.50 -19.00
N LYS A 163 -21.45 -16.72 -19.64
CA LYS A 163 -20.04 -17.08 -19.79
C LYS A 163 -19.29 -17.16 -18.47
N ILE A 164 -19.65 -16.35 -17.48
CA ILE A 164 -19.08 -16.45 -16.12
C ILE A 164 -19.61 -17.69 -15.39
N ASN A 165 -20.90 -18.01 -15.54
CA ASN A 165 -21.47 -19.23 -14.97
C ASN A 165 -20.80 -20.50 -15.51
N GLU A 166 -20.46 -20.54 -16.80
CA GLU A 166 -19.70 -21.64 -17.41
C GLU A 166 -18.31 -21.86 -16.77
N ILE A 167 -17.69 -20.79 -16.24
CA ILE A 167 -16.38 -20.91 -15.57
C ILE A 167 -16.56 -21.60 -14.21
N GLY A 168 -17.68 -21.34 -13.53
CA GLY A 168 -18.04 -21.99 -12.27
C GLY A 168 -17.11 -21.67 -11.09
N VAL A 169 -17.27 -22.44 -10.02
CA VAL A 169 -16.48 -22.36 -8.78
C VAL A 169 -15.59 -23.60 -8.70
N LEU A 170 -14.28 -23.42 -8.58
CA LEU A 170 -13.33 -24.54 -8.50
C LEU A 170 -13.08 -24.99 -7.06
N LYS A 171 -13.01 -24.06 -6.10
CA LYS A 171 -12.78 -24.42 -4.69
C LYS A 171 -14.10 -24.75 -4.02
N THR A 172 -14.40 -26.03 -3.82
CA THR A 172 -15.65 -26.49 -3.18
C THR A 172 -15.45 -27.09 -1.80
N GLU A 173 -14.24 -27.56 -1.47
CA GLU A 173 -13.93 -28.28 -0.23
C GLU A 173 -13.11 -27.44 0.76
N ASN A 174 -13.22 -27.75 2.06
CA ASN A 174 -12.42 -27.17 3.15
C ASN A 174 -12.44 -25.62 3.20
N LEU A 175 -13.59 -25.02 2.91
CA LEU A 175 -13.77 -23.57 2.93
C LEU A 175 -13.86 -23.05 4.38
N SER A 176 -13.07 -22.02 4.71
CA SER A 176 -13.21 -21.31 5.98
C SER A 176 -14.56 -20.59 6.08
N GLU A 177 -15.07 -20.39 7.30
CA GLU A 177 -16.33 -19.67 7.54
C GLU A 177 -16.37 -18.28 6.87
N TYR A 178 -15.23 -17.60 6.87
CA TYR A 178 -15.06 -16.31 6.22
C TYR A 178 -15.30 -16.37 4.70
N VAL A 179 -14.77 -17.40 4.03
CA VAL A 179 -14.98 -17.62 2.60
C VAL A 179 -16.44 -17.99 2.33
N GLN A 180 -17.02 -18.88 3.15
CA GLN A 180 -18.43 -19.27 3.04
C GLN A 180 -19.36 -18.06 3.19
N ASN A 181 -19.11 -17.19 4.18
CA ASN A 181 -19.94 -16.00 4.40
C ASN A 181 -19.84 -15.01 3.24
N SER A 182 -18.64 -14.81 2.68
CA SER A 182 -18.46 -13.95 1.51
C SER A 182 -19.20 -14.49 0.27
N ARG A 183 -19.28 -15.82 0.13
CA ARG A 183 -19.97 -16.48 -0.99
C ARG A 183 -21.49 -16.37 -0.96
N LYS A 184 -22.09 -15.97 0.18
CA LYS A 184 -23.51 -15.62 0.24
C LYS A 184 -23.84 -14.41 -0.65
N ASN A 185 -22.90 -13.48 -0.76
CA ASN A 185 -23.07 -12.25 -1.55
C ASN A 185 -22.40 -12.36 -2.93
N TYR A 186 -21.27 -13.07 -3.01
CA TYR A 186 -20.47 -13.19 -4.23
C TYR A 186 -20.06 -14.65 -4.44
N ALA A 187 -20.83 -15.41 -5.22
CA ALA A 187 -20.67 -16.86 -5.34
C ALA A 187 -19.24 -17.29 -5.71
N ARG A 188 -18.49 -16.46 -6.44
CA ARG A 188 -17.11 -16.70 -6.88
C ARG A 188 -16.06 -15.95 -6.05
N ALA A 189 -16.38 -15.55 -4.82
CA ALA A 189 -15.41 -14.98 -3.88
C ALA A 189 -14.25 -15.96 -3.61
N TYR A 190 -13.02 -15.41 -3.54
CA TYR A 190 -11.75 -16.13 -3.29
C TYR A 190 -11.34 -17.17 -4.34
N GLU A 191 -12.02 -17.23 -5.48
CA GLU A 191 -11.54 -17.97 -6.65
C GLU A 191 -10.30 -17.27 -7.24
N SER A 192 -9.44 -18.02 -7.92
CA SER A 192 -8.38 -17.39 -8.71
C SER A 192 -8.97 -16.81 -10.00
N TRP A 193 -8.36 -15.77 -10.58
CA TRP A 193 -8.78 -15.22 -11.87
C TRP A 193 -8.20 -16.06 -13.00
N SER A 194 -9.05 -16.73 -13.79
CA SER A 194 -8.61 -17.45 -14.98
C SER A 194 -8.37 -16.49 -16.15
N GLU A 195 -7.59 -16.90 -17.15
CA GLU A 195 -7.35 -16.07 -18.35
C GLU A 195 -8.65 -15.75 -19.09
N LYS A 196 -9.57 -16.74 -19.25
CA LYS A 196 -10.91 -16.52 -19.84
C LYS A 196 -11.69 -15.44 -19.06
N GLU A 197 -11.60 -15.45 -17.73
CA GLU A 197 -12.26 -14.45 -16.88
C GLU A 197 -11.65 -13.06 -17.04
N LYS A 198 -10.32 -12.96 -17.09
CA LYS A 198 -9.59 -11.69 -17.32
C LYS A 198 -9.93 -11.10 -18.69
N GLU A 199 -9.99 -11.92 -19.73
CA GLU A 199 -10.39 -11.48 -21.07
C GLU A 199 -11.82 -10.93 -21.10
N LEU A 200 -12.75 -11.59 -20.40
CA LEU A 200 -14.14 -11.11 -20.27
C LEU A 200 -14.18 -9.76 -19.55
N LEU A 201 -13.42 -9.60 -18.46
CA LEU A 201 -13.36 -8.33 -17.73
C LEU A 201 -12.74 -7.23 -18.58
N SER A 202 -11.61 -7.48 -19.24
CA SER A 202 -10.97 -6.54 -20.16
C SER A 202 -11.91 -6.07 -21.27
N LYS A 203 -12.72 -6.97 -21.83
CA LYS A 203 -13.76 -6.61 -22.82
C LYS A 203 -14.87 -5.75 -22.21
N ALA A 204 -15.36 -6.11 -21.02
CA ALA A 204 -16.44 -5.37 -20.35
C ALA A 204 -16.02 -3.94 -19.98
N LEU A 205 -14.78 -3.73 -19.53
CA LEU A 205 -14.24 -2.42 -19.14
C LEU A 205 -14.23 -1.39 -20.28
N LYS A 206 -14.30 -1.83 -21.55
CA LYS A 206 -14.44 -0.91 -22.69
C LYS A 206 -15.82 -0.27 -22.78
N TYR A 207 -16.82 -0.85 -22.11
CA TYR A 207 -18.23 -0.47 -22.23
C TYR A 207 -18.86 -0.05 -20.91
N THR A 208 -18.21 -0.32 -19.77
CA THR A 208 -18.75 0.08 -18.47
C THR A 208 -17.65 0.29 -17.43
N ASN A 209 -17.82 1.27 -16.55
CA ASN A 209 -17.08 1.39 -15.28
C ASN A 209 -17.99 1.13 -14.06
N ASP A 210 -19.18 0.58 -14.29
CA ASP A 210 -20.17 0.30 -13.28
C ASP A 210 -19.74 -0.90 -12.40
N LEU A 211 -19.15 -0.60 -11.23
CA LEU A 211 -18.68 -1.62 -10.31
C LEU A 211 -19.80 -2.51 -9.77
N ASP A 212 -21.01 -1.98 -9.58
CA ASP A 212 -22.16 -2.77 -9.12
C ASP A 212 -22.53 -3.82 -10.17
N LEU A 213 -22.69 -3.39 -11.42
CA LEU A 213 -23.01 -4.28 -12.53
C LEU A 213 -21.91 -5.33 -12.76
N LEU A 214 -20.65 -4.92 -12.74
CA LEU A 214 -19.52 -5.84 -12.92
C LEU A 214 -19.43 -6.83 -11.75
N SER A 215 -19.62 -6.38 -10.52
CA SER A 215 -19.63 -7.24 -9.33
C SER A 215 -20.73 -8.31 -9.42
N GLU A 216 -21.92 -7.93 -9.87
CA GLU A 216 -23.04 -8.84 -10.10
C GLU A 216 -22.72 -9.85 -11.22
N CYS A 217 -22.25 -9.38 -12.39
CA CYS A 217 -21.96 -10.24 -13.54
C CYS A 217 -20.86 -11.27 -13.25
N PHE A 218 -19.78 -10.84 -12.59
CA PHE A 218 -18.63 -11.70 -12.31
C PHE A 218 -18.78 -12.50 -11.02
N GLN A 219 -19.78 -12.18 -10.18
CA GLN A 219 -20.04 -12.79 -8.88
C GLN A 219 -18.83 -12.64 -7.93
N ARG A 220 -18.19 -11.47 -7.99
CA ARG A 220 -16.98 -11.08 -7.25
C ARG A 220 -17.23 -9.81 -6.46
N GLY A 221 -16.55 -9.62 -5.34
CA GLY A 221 -16.63 -8.37 -4.60
C GLY A 221 -16.04 -7.18 -5.39
N LYS A 222 -16.62 -5.99 -5.22
CA LYS A 222 -16.23 -4.75 -5.91
C LYS A 222 -14.74 -4.45 -5.86
N GLY A 223 -14.12 -4.54 -4.68
CA GLY A 223 -12.68 -4.29 -4.53
C GLY A 223 -11.80 -5.26 -5.34
N SER A 224 -12.27 -6.50 -5.55
CA SER A 224 -11.56 -7.45 -6.41
C SER A 224 -11.70 -7.10 -7.89
N ILE A 225 -12.88 -6.62 -8.32
CA ILE A 225 -13.10 -6.10 -9.68
C ILE A 225 -12.24 -4.87 -9.92
N GLU A 226 -12.25 -3.93 -8.98
CA GLU A 226 -11.52 -2.67 -9.07
C GLU A 226 -10.02 -2.94 -9.21
N SER A 227 -9.45 -3.73 -8.29
CA SER A 227 -8.02 -4.04 -8.30
C SER A 227 -7.57 -4.73 -9.60
N LEU A 228 -8.32 -5.73 -10.09
CA LEU A 228 -7.95 -6.38 -11.34
C LEU A 228 -8.21 -5.47 -12.55
N GLY A 229 -9.31 -4.73 -12.57
CA GLY A 229 -9.66 -3.85 -13.68
C GLY A 229 -8.63 -2.74 -13.88
N GLN A 230 -8.19 -2.11 -12.79
CA GLN A 230 -7.08 -1.15 -12.82
C GLN A 230 -5.81 -1.77 -13.38
N LYS A 231 -5.46 -2.99 -12.95
CA LYS A 231 -4.29 -3.73 -13.45
C LYS A 231 -4.37 -3.99 -14.96
N LEU A 232 -5.50 -4.50 -15.45
CA LEU A 232 -5.71 -4.75 -16.88
C LEU A 232 -5.65 -3.48 -17.73
N ILE A 233 -6.17 -2.36 -17.21
CA ILE A 233 -6.10 -1.06 -17.89
C ILE A 233 -4.65 -0.59 -17.96
N TYR A 234 -3.93 -0.62 -16.84
CA TYR A 234 -2.53 -0.23 -16.76
C TYR A 234 -1.64 -1.04 -17.72
N GLU A 235 -1.78 -2.37 -17.72
CA GLU A 235 -1.09 -3.26 -18.66
C GLU A 235 -1.38 -2.86 -20.12
N SER A 236 -2.65 -2.62 -20.45
CA SER A 236 -3.05 -2.21 -21.81
C SER A 236 -2.53 -0.84 -22.25
N LEU A 237 -2.24 0.06 -21.31
CA LEU A 237 -1.64 1.37 -21.58
C LEU A 237 -0.14 1.22 -21.86
N ASN A 238 0.55 0.37 -21.10
CA ASN A 238 1.99 0.15 -21.25
C ASN A 238 2.34 -0.69 -22.48
N ASP A 239 1.52 -1.67 -22.86
CA ASP A 239 1.71 -2.47 -24.08
C ASP A 239 1.63 -1.62 -25.37
N LYS A 240 0.95 -0.46 -25.30
CA LYS A 240 0.87 0.51 -26.41
C LYS A 240 2.08 1.46 -26.49
N VAL A 241 2.92 1.51 -25.47
CA VAL A 241 4.11 2.39 -25.43
C VAL A 241 5.34 1.67 -25.98
N ILE A 242 5.30 0.33 -26.08
CA ILE A 242 6.42 -0.53 -26.49
C ILE A 242 6.30 -0.98 -27.97
N ASN A 243 5.18 -0.69 -28.65
CA ASN A 243 4.97 -0.93 -30.09
C ASN A 243 4.79 0.39 -30.84
#